data_AF-A0A922IPN9-F1
#
_entry.id   AF-A0A922IPN9-F1
#
_cell.length_a   1.000
_cell.length_b   1.000
_cell.length_c   1.000
_cell.angle_alpha   90.00
_cell.angle_beta   90.00
_cell.angle_gamma   90.00
#
_symmetry.space_group_name_H-M   'P 1'
#
loop_
_entity.id
_entity.type
_entity.pdbx_description
1 polymer ?
#
loop_
_entity_poly.entity_id
_entity_poly.type
_entity_poly.pdbx_seq_one_letter_code
_entity_poly.pdbx_strand_id
1 'polypeptide(L)'
;MEYFSGTLNIRIYEAAELKPTACATRHAVGPAAKLYELLDPYVTIDVDDNAVGKSSTKSRTNIPQWNEDICARINYAQQLTFTVYHDAAIPPDDFVAIVELALRDVRFGEDMWLELEPQGKLLIRIDLAGTRTDEPPRDRPGFPSRDSAIGGVHGKHYRCGALRRRIHQAKGHKFQVTSLRQFTFCSLCNGFIWGLWNQGYQCQVCTCVVHKRCYLNVITQCPGVKSPPSCPTAALQVSSLR
;
A
#
# COMPACT_ATOMS: atom_id res chain seq x y z
N MET A 1 -11.62 5.16 18.94
CA MET A 1 -10.91 5.18 17.64
C MET A 1 -9.75 6.09 17.92
N GLU A 2 -8.56 5.54 18.07
CA GLU A 2 -7.42 6.31 18.58
C GLU A 2 -6.72 7.02 17.42
N TYR A 3 -6.52 8.33 17.56
CA TYR A 3 -5.80 9.19 16.63
C TYR A 3 -4.52 9.68 17.29
N PHE A 4 -3.42 9.69 16.55
CA PHE A 4 -2.15 10.23 17.02
C PHE A 4 -1.82 11.56 16.34
N SER A 5 -1.41 12.55 17.13
CA SER A 5 -0.89 13.82 16.61
C SER A 5 0.46 14.11 17.23
N GLY A 6 1.45 14.41 16.38
CA GLY A 6 2.81 14.66 16.85
C GLY A 6 3.86 14.39 15.79
N THR A 7 5.03 13.95 16.26
CA THR A 7 6.17 13.60 15.43
C THR A 7 6.29 12.09 15.37
N LEU A 8 6.41 11.58 14.15
CA LEU A 8 6.66 10.19 13.81
C LEU A 8 8.09 10.10 13.31
N ASN A 9 8.92 9.30 13.98
CA ASN A 9 10.25 8.93 13.51
C ASN A 9 10.26 7.43 13.21
N ILE A 10 10.63 7.08 11.98
CA ILE A 10 10.69 5.70 11.53
C ILE A 10 12.08 5.42 11.01
N ARG A 11 12.73 4.42 11.59
CA ARG A 11 13.95 3.83 11.06
C ARG A 11 13.62 2.60 10.24
N ILE A 12 14.00 2.61 8.97
CA ILE A 12 13.91 1.44 8.08
C ILE A 12 15.29 0.80 8.03
N TYR A 13 15.43 -0.41 8.58
CA TYR A 13 16.70 -1.14 8.55
C TYR A 13 16.86 -1.92 7.25
N GLU A 14 16.05 -2.97 7.08
CA GLU A 14 16.17 -3.90 5.97
C GLU A 14 14.84 -4.61 5.66
N ALA A 15 14.76 -5.23 4.50
CA ALA A 15 13.72 -6.21 4.19
C ALA A 15 14.34 -7.56 3.89
N ALA A 16 13.61 -8.62 4.22
CA ALA A 16 13.99 -10.00 3.96
C ALA A 16 12.91 -10.71 3.13
N GLU A 17 13.34 -11.74 2.40
CA GLU A 17 12.45 -12.65 1.66
C GLU A 17 11.50 -11.93 0.67
N LEU A 18 11.91 -10.80 0.11
CA LEU A 18 11.12 -10.14 -0.93
C LEU A 18 11.03 -11.02 -2.16
N LYS A 19 9.85 -11.11 -2.74
CA LYS A 19 9.62 -11.89 -3.96
C LYS A 19 9.08 -10.99 -5.07
N PRO A 20 9.65 -11.05 -6.29
CA PRO A 20 9.07 -10.40 -7.45
C PRO A 20 7.62 -10.84 -7.67
N THR A 21 6.72 -9.88 -7.86
CA THR A 21 5.33 -10.16 -8.23
C THR A 21 5.24 -10.54 -9.71
N ALA A 22 4.17 -11.24 -10.09
CA ALA A 22 3.88 -11.51 -11.50
C ALA A 22 3.79 -10.21 -12.34
N CYS A 23 3.40 -9.10 -11.70
CA CYS A 23 3.45 -7.77 -12.33
C CYS A 23 4.91 -7.36 -12.61
N ALA A 24 5.79 -7.44 -11.61
CA ALA A 24 7.21 -7.10 -11.76
C ALA A 24 7.94 -7.97 -12.80
N THR A 25 7.56 -9.25 -12.93
CA THR A 25 8.20 -10.18 -13.87
C THR A 25 7.52 -10.26 -15.24
N ARG A 26 6.45 -9.48 -15.51
CA ARG A 26 5.64 -9.63 -16.74
C ARG A 26 6.39 -9.41 -18.05
N HIS A 27 7.48 -8.64 -18.03
CA HIS A 27 8.31 -8.36 -19.20
C HIS A 27 9.52 -9.31 -19.33
N ALA A 28 9.68 -10.23 -18.38
CA ALA A 28 10.76 -11.18 -18.34
C ALA A 28 10.49 -12.33 -19.32
N VAL A 29 11.08 -12.27 -20.52
CA VAL A 29 10.92 -13.30 -21.56
C VAL A 29 12.29 -13.89 -21.91
N GLY A 30 12.37 -15.22 -21.99
CA GLY A 30 13.58 -15.93 -22.43
C GLY A 30 14.71 -15.94 -21.39
N PRO A 31 15.99 -16.06 -21.81
CA PRO A 31 17.15 -16.18 -20.90
C PRO A 31 17.32 -15.01 -19.94
N ALA A 32 16.76 -13.84 -20.28
CA ALA A 32 16.75 -12.64 -19.45
C ALA A 32 15.87 -12.78 -18.20
N ALA A 33 15.03 -13.82 -18.09
CA ALA A 33 14.16 -14.04 -16.93
C ALA A 33 14.93 -14.10 -15.61
N LYS A 34 16.16 -14.64 -15.61
CA LYS A 34 17.04 -14.66 -14.44
C LYS A 34 17.44 -13.26 -13.92
N LEU A 35 17.42 -12.25 -14.77
CA LEU A 35 17.72 -10.87 -14.36
C LEU A 35 16.53 -10.21 -13.63
N TYR A 36 15.29 -10.65 -13.94
CA TYR A 36 14.06 -10.18 -13.28
C TYR A 36 13.73 -10.96 -11.99
N GLU A 37 14.59 -11.90 -11.58
CA GLU A 37 14.50 -12.55 -10.26
C GLU A 37 14.96 -11.63 -9.13
N LEU A 38 15.77 -10.61 -9.44
CA LEU A 38 16.28 -9.63 -8.50
C LEU A 38 15.57 -8.30 -8.69
N LEU A 39 15.13 -7.70 -7.58
CA LEU A 39 14.40 -6.45 -7.59
C LEU A 39 15.35 -5.26 -7.46
N ASP A 40 14.84 -4.09 -7.83
CA ASP A 40 15.39 -2.80 -7.42
C ASP A 40 14.47 -2.18 -6.35
N PRO A 41 14.48 -2.68 -5.09
CA PRO A 41 13.46 -2.34 -4.11
C PRO A 41 13.67 -0.97 -3.45
N TYR A 42 12.55 -0.28 -3.23
CA TYR A 42 12.44 0.85 -2.31
C TYR A 42 11.13 0.79 -1.53
N VAL A 43 11.07 1.44 -0.36
CA VAL A 43 9.88 1.49 0.49
C VAL A 43 9.30 2.89 0.47
N THR A 44 7.98 2.98 0.44
CA THR A 44 7.25 4.22 0.74
C THR A 44 6.46 4.08 2.01
N ILE A 45 6.42 5.17 2.76
CA ILE A 45 5.66 5.29 4.00
C ILE A 45 4.53 6.26 3.74
N ASP A 46 3.31 5.81 3.97
CA ASP A 46 2.09 6.60 3.88
C ASP A 46 1.40 6.61 5.26
N VAL A 47 0.79 7.74 5.62
CA VAL A 47 -0.03 7.91 6.83
C VAL A 47 -1.43 8.31 6.41
N ASP A 48 -2.41 7.46 6.66
CA ASP A 48 -3.81 7.63 6.21
C ASP A 48 -3.90 8.03 4.72
N ASP A 49 -3.22 7.27 3.85
CA ASP A 49 -3.09 7.51 2.40
C ASP A 49 -2.24 8.73 1.98
N ASN A 50 -1.65 9.47 2.92
CA ASN A 50 -0.78 10.60 2.61
C ASN A 50 0.69 10.19 2.67
N ALA A 51 1.41 10.35 1.56
CA ALA A 51 2.83 10.03 1.48
C ALA A 51 3.66 10.93 2.41
N VAL A 52 4.38 10.31 3.34
CA VAL A 52 5.27 11.01 4.28
C VAL A 52 6.74 10.80 3.97
N GLY A 53 7.11 9.70 3.30
CA GLY A 53 8.50 9.45 2.95
C GLY A 53 8.71 8.30 1.97
N LYS A 54 9.92 8.26 1.40
CA LYS A 54 10.40 7.20 0.52
C LYS A 54 11.87 6.93 0.83
N SER A 55 12.26 5.66 0.85
CA SER A 55 13.66 5.25 1.01
C SER A 55 14.44 5.31 -0.30
N SER A 56 15.77 5.19 -0.22
CA SER A 56 16.60 4.99 -1.42
C SER A 56 16.27 3.68 -2.14
N THR A 57 16.39 3.66 -3.46
CA THR A 57 16.32 2.42 -4.23
C THR A 57 17.62 1.64 -4.04
N LYS A 58 17.51 0.36 -3.66
CA LYS A 58 18.64 -0.58 -3.72
C LYS A 58 18.55 -1.36 -5.01
N SER A 59 19.69 -1.61 -5.67
CA SER A 59 19.70 -2.29 -6.97
C SER A 59 19.92 -3.80 -6.83
N ARG A 60 19.20 -4.58 -7.63
CA ARG A 60 19.41 -6.01 -7.86
C ARG A 60 19.52 -6.84 -6.59
N THR A 61 18.56 -6.69 -5.68
CA THR A 61 18.51 -7.42 -4.41
C THR A 61 17.08 -7.73 -3.97
N ASN A 62 16.91 -8.89 -3.33
CA ASN A 62 15.67 -9.30 -2.64
C ASN A 62 15.79 -9.20 -1.12
N ILE A 63 16.95 -8.73 -0.64
CA ILE A 63 17.32 -8.51 0.76
C ILE A 63 17.96 -7.12 0.88
N PRO A 64 17.20 -6.04 0.63
CA PRO A 64 17.73 -4.68 0.70
C PRO A 64 17.98 -4.23 2.14
N GLN A 65 19.09 -3.51 2.35
CA GLN A 65 19.41 -2.83 3.59
C GLN A 65 19.44 -1.33 3.34
N TRP A 66 18.50 -0.58 3.92
CA TRP A 66 18.40 0.87 3.77
C TRP A 66 19.13 1.59 4.88
N ASN A 67 18.88 1.24 6.14
CA ASN A 67 19.38 1.93 7.33
C ASN A 67 19.11 3.44 7.29
N GLU A 68 17.86 3.81 6.97
CA GLU A 68 17.43 5.18 6.75
C GLU A 68 16.39 5.60 7.79
N ASP A 69 16.51 6.83 8.27
CA ASP A 69 15.56 7.45 9.20
C ASP A 69 14.65 8.43 8.45
N ILE A 70 13.34 8.30 8.64
CA ILE A 70 12.31 9.17 8.07
C ILE A 70 11.52 9.79 9.22
N CYS A 71 11.52 11.12 9.26
CA CYS A 71 10.82 11.90 10.27
C CYS A 71 9.72 12.73 9.62
N ALA A 72 8.50 12.64 10.16
CA ALA A 72 7.35 13.39 9.67
C ALA A 72 6.51 13.92 10.83
N ARG A 73 5.93 15.11 10.64
CA ARG A 73 4.91 15.65 11.53
C ARG A 73 3.54 15.23 11.02
N ILE A 74 2.75 14.57 11.87
CA ILE A 74 1.46 13.99 11.51
C ILE A 74 0.37 14.51 12.45
N ASN A 75 -0.82 14.72 11.89
CA ASN A 75 -1.99 15.21 12.62
C ASN A 75 -3.12 14.20 12.44
N TYR A 76 -3.68 13.75 13.56
CA TYR A 76 -4.82 12.82 13.61
C TYR A 76 -4.61 11.52 12.81
N ALA A 77 -3.40 10.96 12.89
CA ALA A 77 -3.03 9.74 12.18
C ALA A 77 -3.67 8.49 12.80
N GLN A 78 -4.17 7.57 11.96
CA GLN A 78 -4.72 6.28 12.41
C GLN A 78 -3.93 5.07 11.93
N GLN A 79 -3.44 5.12 10.69
CA GLN A 79 -2.82 4.00 10.02
C GLN A 79 -1.51 4.40 9.35
N LEU A 80 -0.48 3.57 9.57
CA LEU A 80 0.78 3.60 8.82
C LEU A 80 0.73 2.51 7.75
N THR A 81 1.14 2.85 6.55
CA THR A 81 1.22 1.92 5.43
C THR A 81 2.62 1.95 4.87
N PHE A 82 3.28 0.79 4.87
CA PHE A 82 4.59 0.60 4.26
C PHE A 82 4.41 -0.20 2.99
N THR A 83 4.79 0.36 1.85
CA THR A 83 4.69 -0.33 0.57
C THR A 83 6.05 -0.44 -0.10
N VAL A 84 6.45 -1.66 -0.42
CA VAL A 84 7.67 -1.99 -1.16
C VAL A 84 7.36 -2.02 -2.65
N TYR A 85 8.20 -1.34 -3.44
CA TYR A 85 8.10 -1.27 -4.90
C TYR A 85 9.42 -1.64 -5.55
N HIS A 86 9.34 -2.12 -6.79
CA HIS A 86 10.45 -2.27 -7.71
C HIS A 86 10.52 -1.04 -8.61
N ASP A 87 11.66 -0.36 -8.58
CA ASP A 87 11.98 0.75 -9.48
C ASP A 87 12.05 0.26 -10.93
N ALA A 88 11.05 0.61 -11.73
CA ALA A 88 10.96 0.13 -13.10
C ALA A 88 11.62 1.14 -14.05
N ALA A 89 12.43 0.65 -14.99
CA ALA A 89 13.07 1.50 -16.00
C ALA A 89 12.09 2.39 -16.79
N ILE A 90 10.82 1.97 -16.87
CA ILE A 90 9.74 2.74 -17.49
C ILE A 90 8.55 2.77 -16.51
N PRO A 91 8.21 3.94 -15.93
CA PRO A 91 7.09 4.08 -15.01
C PRO A 91 5.76 3.56 -15.59
N PRO A 92 4.82 3.08 -14.75
CA PRO A 92 4.86 3.11 -13.29
C PRO A 92 5.73 1.98 -12.69
N ASP A 93 6.21 2.22 -11.48
CA ASP A 93 6.94 1.25 -10.66
C ASP A 93 6.04 0.08 -10.26
N ASP A 94 6.64 -1.10 -10.14
CA ASP A 94 5.90 -2.33 -9.89
C ASP A 94 5.74 -2.58 -8.39
N PHE A 95 4.52 -2.87 -7.96
CA PHE A 95 4.26 -3.27 -6.58
C PHE A 95 4.94 -4.60 -6.24
N VAL A 96 5.58 -4.65 -5.08
CA VAL A 96 6.20 -5.87 -4.54
C VAL A 96 5.40 -6.41 -3.37
N ALA A 97 5.30 -5.64 -2.29
CA ALA A 97 4.62 -6.06 -1.08
C ALA A 97 4.20 -4.86 -0.22
N ILE A 98 3.31 -5.06 0.75
CA ILE A 98 2.79 -4.00 1.62
C ILE A 98 2.46 -4.53 3.00
N VAL A 99 2.58 -3.68 4.01
CA VAL A 99 2.06 -3.90 5.35
C VAL A 99 1.33 -2.66 5.83
N GLU A 100 0.19 -2.89 6.47
CA GLU A 100 -0.66 -1.87 7.07
C GLU A 100 -0.66 -2.08 8.58
N LEU A 101 -0.35 -1.02 9.33
CA LEU A 101 -0.21 -1.05 10.78
C LEU A 101 -1.04 0.07 11.39
N ALA A 102 -2.01 -0.28 12.23
CA ALA A 102 -2.76 0.71 12.99
C ALA A 102 -1.84 1.35 14.05
N LEU A 103 -1.83 2.68 14.16
CA LEU A 103 -0.96 3.40 15.11
C LEU A 103 -1.17 3.00 16.58
N ARG A 104 -2.37 2.51 16.91
CA ARG A 104 -2.70 1.96 18.24
C ARG A 104 -1.90 0.70 18.58
N ASP A 105 -1.56 -0.11 17.57
CA ASP A 105 -0.94 -1.43 17.70
C ASP A 105 0.60 -1.37 17.56
N VAL A 106 1.15 -0.17 17.34
CA VAL A 106 2.60 0.05 17.21
C VAL A 106 3.30 -0.14 18.55
N ARG A 107 4.39 -0.93 18.57
CA ARG A 107 5.32 -1.00 19.70
C ARG A 107 6.42 0.06 19.54
N PHE A 108 6.52 0.97 20.50
CA PHE A 108 7.43 2.12 20.41
C PHE A 108 8.83 1.80 20.89
N GLY A 109 9.84 2.32 20.19
CA GLY A 109 11.24 2.25 20.62
C GLY A 109 11.91 0.89 20.51
N GLU A 110 11.18 -0.13 20.04
CA GLU A 110 11.71 -1.47 19.79
C GLU A 110 11.84 -1.73 18.29
N ASP A 111 12.90 -2.45 17.92
CA ASP A 111 13.06 -2.96 16.57
C ASP A 111 12.09 -4.15 16.37
N MET A 112 11.32 -4.15 15.29
CA MET A 112 10.35 -5.21 15.00
C MET A 112 10.31 -5.59 13.53
N TRP A 113 10.05 -6.87 13.28
CA TRP A 113 9.74 -7.38 11.96
C TRP A 113 8.24 -7.26 11.67
N LEU A 114 7.89 -6.58 10.59
CA LEU A 114 6.55 -6.54 10.03
C LEU A 114 6.44 -7.55 8.89
N GLU A 115 5.43 -8.40 8.91
CA GLU A 115 5.14 -9.35 7.83
C GLU A 115 4.48 -8.61 6.66
N LEU A 116 5.11 -8.63 5.50
CA LEU A 116 4.63 -8.01 4.28
C LEU A 116 3.70 -8.97 3.51
N GLU A 117 2.63 -8.45 2.95
CA GLU A 117 1.76 -9.17 2.02
C GLU A 117 2.09 -8.82 0.57
N PRO A 118 2.26 -9.80 -0.35
CA PRO A 118 1.98 -11.22 -0.19
C PRO A 118 3.11 -12.04 0.46
N GLN A 119 4.34 -11.54 0.41
CA GLN A 119 5.52 -12.20 0.98
C GLN A 119 6.61 -11.18 1.32
N GLY A 120 7.38 -11.49 2.35
CA GLY A 120 8.55 -10.75 2.78
C GLY A 120 8.37 -10.23 4.20
N LYS A 121 9.44 -9.68 4.76
CA LYS A 121 9.43 -9.05 6.08
C LYS A 121 10.18 -7.74 6.02
N LEU A 122 9.75 -6.77 6.82
CA LEU A 122 10.38 -5.46 6.93
C LEU A 122 10.80 -5.20 8.37
N LEU A 123 12.10 -4.99 8.61
CA LEU A 123 12.63 -4.63 9.92
C LEU A 123 12.62 -3.11 10.07
N ILE A 124 11.86 -2.63 11.06
CA ILE A 124 11.73 -1.21 11.35
C ILE A 124 11.79 -0.93 12.84
N ARG A 125 11.99 0.34 13.18
CA ARG A 125 11.73 0.90 14.50
C ARG A 125 10.89 2.15 14.38
N ILE A 126 9.87 2.27 15.22
CA ILE A 126 8.95 3.41 15.23
C ILE A 126 9.05 4.10 16.58
N ASP A 127 9.33 5.40 16.55
CA ASP A 127 9.34 6.28 17.72
C ASP A 127 8.28 7.38 17.51
N LEU A 128 7.30 7.44 18.42
CA LEU A 128 6.23 8.44 18.41
C LEU A 128 6.43 9.44 19.55
N ALA A 129 6.42 10.73 19.22
CA ALA A 129 6.44 11.82 20.18
C ALA A 129 5.22 12.73 19.96
N GLY A 130 4.20 12.61 20.81
CA GLY A 130 2.95 13.35 20.61
C GLY A 130 1.84 12.94 21.57
N THR A 131 0.62 13.28 21.20
CA THR A 131 -0.59 12.96 21.95
C THR A 131 -1.45 11.96 21.19
N ARG A 132 -2.12 11.10 21.96
CA ARG A 132 -3.14 10.16 21.48
C ARG A 132 -4.50 10.65 21.96
N THR A 133 -5.46 10.73 21.06
CA THR A 133 -6.83 11.18 21.35
C THR A 133 -7.82 10.18 20.78
N ASP A 134 -8.85 9.82 21.56
CA ASP A 134 -10.01 9.08 21.04
C ASP A 134 -11.04 10.00 20.37
N GLU A 135 -10.91 11.32 20.56
CA GLU A 135 -11.78 12.28 19.89
C GLU A 135 -11.38 12.44 18.41
N PRO A 136 -12.33 12.31 17.47
CA PRO A 136 -12.09 12.63 16.08
C PRO A 136 -11.77 14.13 15.91
N PRO A 137 -11.08 14.53 14.83
CA PRO A 137 -10.87 15.93 14.50
C PRO A 137 -12.21 16.68 14.55
N ARG A 138 -12.30 17.74 15.36
CA ARG A 138 -13.48 18.60 15.42
C ARG A 138 -13.48 19.58 14.23
N ASP A 139 -13.43 19.07 13.01
CA ASP A 139 -13.70 19.88 11.83
C ASP A 139 -15.22 19.96 11.67
N ARG A 140 -15.84 20.90 12.39
CA ARG A 140 -17.02 21.56 11.82
C ARG A 140 -16.49 22.46 10.71
N PRO A 141 -16.95 22.33 9.46
CA PRO A 141 -16.84 23.41 8.48
C PRO A 141 -17.70 24.58 8.99
N GLY A 142 -17.12 25.40 9.85
CA GLY A 142 -17.68 26.69 10.20
C GLY A 142 -17.62 27.57 8.97
N PHE A 143 -18.77 28.09 8.57
CA PHE A 143 -18.93 29.13 7.55
C PHE A 143 -17.79 30.16 7.61
N PRO A 144 -17.22 30.61 6.47
CA PRO A 144 -16.21 31.65 6.49
C PRO A 144 -16.85 32.94 7.00
N SER A 145 -16.50 33.33 8.22
CA SER A 145 -16.74 34.69 8.69
C SER A 145 -15.82 35.60 7.89
N ARG A 146 -16.46 36.40 7.04
CA ARG A 146 -15.92 37.58 6.40
C ARG A 146 -15.30 38.46 7.48
N ASP A 147 -13.97 38.49 7.53
CA ASP A 147 -13.10 39.60 7.92
C ASP A 147 -11.74 39.06 8.36
N SER A 148 -10.78 38.99 7.43
CA SER A 148 -9.34 39.21 7.66
C SER A 148 -8.59 39.07 6.35
N ALA A 149 -8.46 40.20 5.66
CA ALA A 149 -7.32 40.43 4.78
C ALA A 149 -6.10 40.77 5.64
N ILE A 150 -4.91 40.58 5.04
CA ILE A 150 -3.56 41.00 5.46
C ILE A 150 -2.70 39.88 6.07
N GLY A 151 -1.69 39.45 5.30
CA GLY A 151 -0.50 38.79 5.85
C GLY A 151 -0.04 37.55 5.07
N GLY A 152 0.49 37.74 3.87
CA GLY A 152 1.10 36.64 3.11
C GLY A 152 2.42 36.16 3.73
N VAL A 153 2.65 34.85 3.72
CA VAL A 153 3.99 34.25 3.71
C VAL A 153 3.95 33.05 2.77
N HIS A 154 4.87 33.06 1.81
CA HIS A 154 5.09 32.08 0.77
C HIS A 154 5.19 30.64 1.32
N GLY A 155 4.06 29.92 1.30
CA GLY A 155 4.10 28.47 1.29
C GLY A 155 4.64 28.02 -0.06
N LYS A 156 5.93 27.64 -0.11
CA LYS A 156 6.47 26.88 -1.24
C LYS A 156 5.49 25.73 -1.50
N HIS A 157 4.78 25.82 -2.61
CA HIS A 157 4.11 24.67 -3.20
C HIS A 157 5.20 23.65 -3.45
N TYR A 158 5.34 22.69 -2.53
CA TYR A 158 5.90 21.40 -2.90
C TYR A 158 5.06 20.96 -4.09
N ARG A 159 5.65 20.98 -5.28
CA ARG A 159 5.13 20.28 -6.43
C ARG A 159 5.29 18.81 -6.06
N CYS A 160 4.36 18.30 -5.25
CA CYS A 160 4.29 16.90 -4.92
C CYS A 160 4.23 16.17 -6.26
N GLY A 161 5.26 15.37 -6.51
CA GLY A 161 5.31 14.48 -7.65
C GLY A 161 4.00 13.70 -7.76
N ALA A 162 3.63 13.41 -9.01
CA ALA A 162 2.43 12.70 -9.44
C ALA A 162 1.68 11.97 -8.31
N LEU A 163 0.46 12.44 -8.01
CA LEU A 163 -0.49 11.83 -7.09
C LEU A 163 -0.46 10.30 -7.24
N ARG A 164 0.19 9.61 -6.30
CA ARG A 164 0.34 8.17 -6.37
C ARG A 164 -1.04 7.54 -6.20
N ARG A 165 -1.36 6.59 -7.08
CA ARG A 165 -2.72 6.10 -7.24
C ARG A 165 -3.11 5.24 -6.04
N ARG A 166 -4.16 5.66 -5.32
CA ARG A 166 -4.75 4.94 -4.17
C ARG A 166 -4.94 3.45 -4.47
N ILE A 167 -4.55 2.62 -3.51
CA ILE A 167 -4.77 1.18 -3.54
C ILE A 167 -6.12 0.92 -2.89
N HIS A 168 -7.04 0.31 -3.63
CA HIS A 168 -8.36 -0.09 -3.16
C HIS A 168 -8.35 -1.58 -2.84
N GLN A 169 -8.55 -1.95 -1.57
CA GLN A 169 -8.61 -3.36 -1.18
C GLN A 169 -10.05 -3.89 -1.27
N ALA A 170 -10.25 -5.03 -1.93
CA ALA A 170 -11.53 -5.74 -1.98
C ALA A 170 -11.32 -7.25 -1.99
N LYS A 171 -11.85 -7.97 -1.00
CA LYS A 171 -11.78 -9.45 -0.85
C LYS A 171 -10.37 -10.05 -1.06
N GLY A 172 -9.36 -9.39 -0.49
CA GLY A 172 -7.95 -9.80 -0.61
C GLY A 172 -7.25 -9.32 -1.89
N HIS A 173 -7.97 -8.72 -2.84
CA HIS A 173 -7.35 -8.06 -3.98
C HIS A 173 -6.95 -6.62 -3.63
N LYS A 174 -5.70 -6.24 -3.91
CA LYS A 174 -5.20 -4.86 -3.82
C LYS A 174 -5.26 -4.21 -5.20
N PHE A 175 -6.39 -3.57 -5.51
CA PHE A 175 -6.66 -2.95 -6.80
C PHE A 175 -6.05 -1.56 -6.88
N GLN A 176 -5.20 -1.32 -7.88
CA GLN A 176 -4.70 0.01 -8.18
C GLN A 176 -5.29 0.51 -9.50
N VAL A 177 -5.57 1.80 -9.60
CA VAL A 177 -5.95 2.40 -10.88
C VAL A 177 -4.77 2.24 -11.84
N THR A 178 -5.01 1.60 -12.98
CA THR A 178 -3.97 1.40 -13.99
C THR A 178 -4.41 1.97 -15.34
N SER A 179 -3.43 2.39 -16.12
CA SER A 179 -3.63 2.70 -17.54
C SER A 179 -3.13 1.50 -18.32
N LEU A 180 -4.07 0.76 -18.91
CA LEU A 180 -3.81 -0.49 -19.61
C LEU A 180 -3.23 -0.14 -20.98
N ARG A 181 -2.03 -0.65 -21.27
CA ARG A 181 -1.31 -0.36 -22.52
C ARG A 181 -1.80 -1.23 -23.69
N GLN A 182 -2.68 -2.19 -23.42
CA GLN A 182 -3.26 -3.13 -24.38
C GLN A 182 -4.77 -3.23 -24.21
N PHE A 183 -5.46 -3.64 -25.27
CA PHE A 183 -6.89 -3.93 -25.25
C PHE A 183 -7.20 -5.02 -24.24
N THR A 184 -7.86 -4.63 -23.15
CA THR A 184 -8.10 -5.50 -22.00
C THR A 184 -9.60 -5.60 -21.72
N PHE A 185 -10.05 -6.81 -21.37
CA PHE A 185 -11.43 -7.08 -20.98
C PHE A 185 -11.53 -7.27 -19.47
N CYS A 186 -12.64 -6.84 -18.88
CA CYS A 186 -12.89 -6.97 -17.44
C CYS A 186 -13.09 -8.43 -17.07
N SER A 187 -12.33 -8.96 -16.11
CA SER A 187 -12.42 -10.36 -15.65
C SER A 187 -13.74 -10.71 -14.96
N LEU A 188 -14.57 -9.72 -14.60
CA LEU A 188 -15.86 -9.95 -13.94
C LEU A 188 -17.04 -9.98 -14.92
N CYS A 189 -17.12 -8.98 -15.81
CA CYS A 189 -18.27 -8.83 -16.72
C CYS A 189 -17.94 -9.16 -18.18
N ASN A 190 -16.69 -9.54 -18.47
CA ASN A 190 -16.13 -9.77 -19.80
C ASN A 190 -16.32 -8.61 -20.80
N GLY A 191 -16.73 -7.44 -20.29
CA GLY A 191 -16.89 -6.23 -21.09
C GLY A 191 -15.55 -5.56 -21.35
N PHE A 192 -15.43 -4.95 -22.52
CA PHE A 192 -14.26 -4.18 -22.90
C PHE A 192 -14.04 -2.99 -21.94
N ILE A 193 -12.80 -2.76 -21.54
CA ILE A 193 -12.45 -1.62 -20.69
C ILE A 193 -12.14 -0.43 -21.61
N TRP A 194 -13.07 0.52 -21.70
CA TRP A 194 -12.97 1.65 -22.63
C TRP A 194 -12.29 2.87 -21.97
N GLY A 195 -11.51 3.62 -22.75
CA GLY A 195 -10.86 4.88 -22.35
C GLY A 195 -9.37 4.93 -22.71
N LEU A 196 -8.77 6.13 -22.73
CA LEU A 196 -7.34 6.32 -23.01
C LEU A 196 -6.47 6.35 -21.75
N TRP A 197 -7.03 6.73 -20.59
CA TRP A 197 -6.30 6.91 -19.33
C TRP A 197 -7.12 6.41 -18.13
N ASN A 198 -6.45 5.82 -17.12
CA ASN A 198 -7.07 5.33 -15.87
C ASN A 198 -8.32 4.46 -16.13
N GLN A 199 -8.19 3.49 -17.03
CA GLN A 199 -9.31 2.75 -17.65
C GLN A 199 -9.96 1.73 -16.69
N GLY A 200 -9.15 1.12 -15.82
CA GLY A 200 -9.61 0.06 -14.93
C GLY A 200 -8.77 -0.06 -13.67
N TYR A 201 -9.21 -0.95 -12.79
CA TYR A 201 -8.48 -1.39 -11.62
C TYR A 201 -7.74 -2.67 -11.94
N GLN A 202 -6.47 -2.74 -11.57
CA GLN A 202 -5.66 -3.95 -11.69
C GLN A 202 -5.16 -4.37 -10.32
N CYS A 203 -5.39 -5.63 -9.98
CA CYS A 203 -4.86 -6.22 -8.76
C CYS A 203 -3.34 -6.30 -8.86
N GLN A 204 -2.64 -5.68 -7.91
CA GLN A 204 -1.18 -5.64 -7.88
C GLN A 204 -0.53 -7.00 -7.57
N VAL A 205 -1.31 -7.93 -7.00
CA VAL A 205 -0.83 -9.26 -6.61
C VAL A 205 -1.05 -10.28 -7.73
N CYS A 206 -2.30 -10.47 -8.16
CA CYS A 206 -2.66 -11.50 -9.14
C CYS A 206 -2.86 -10.98 -10.57
N THR A 207 -2.63 -9.69 -10.82
CA THR A 207 -2.79 -9.03 -12.12
C THR A 207 -4.21 -8.99 -12.70
N CYS A 208 -5.24 -9.46 -11.97
CA CYS A 208 -6.64 -9.40 -12.37
C CYS A 208 -7.09 -7.96 -12.68
N VAL A 209 -7.74 -7.76 -13.82
CA VAL A 209 -8.19 -6.43 -14.27
C VAL A 209 -9.71 -6.34 -14.30
N VAL A 210 -10.26 -5.30 -13.67
CA VAL A 210 -11.70 -5.06 -13.57
C VAL A 210 -12.05 -3.60 -13.84
N HIS A 211 -13.29 -3.31 -14.26
CA HIS A 211 -13.76 -1.93 -14.39
C HIS A 211 -13.82 -1.22 -13.04
N LYS A 212 -13.82 0.12 -13.07
CA LYS A 212 -14.07 0.97 -11.89
C LYS A 212 -15.40 0.72 -11.17
N ARG A 213 -16.40 0.19 -11.87
CA ARG A 213 -17.68 -0.23 -11.27
C ARG A 213 -17.70 -1.68 -10.78
N CYS A 214 -16.73 -2.49 -11.22
CA CYS A 214 -16.72 -3.93 -10.99
C CYS A 214 -15.85 -4.33 -9.80
N TYR A 215 -14.90 -3.50 -9.36
CA TYR A 215 -13.95 -3.87 -8.30
C TYR A 215 -14.59 -4.24 -6.96
N LEU A 216 -15.70 -3.59 -6.57
CA LEU A 216 -16.45 -3.93 -5.35
C LEU A 216 -17.19 -5.27 -5.46
N ASN A 217 -17.51 -5.70 -6.68
CA ASN A 217 -18.30 -6.90 -6.96
C ASN A 217 -17.45 -8.15 -7.21
N VAL A 218 -16.12 -8.06 -7.07
CA VAL A 218 -15.23 -9.21 -7.19
C VAL A 218 -15.57 -10.20 -6.07
N ILE A 219 -15.95 -11.43 -6.41
CA ILE A 219 -16.31 -12.50 -5.44
C ILE A 219 -15.12 -13.44 -5.21
N THR A 220 -14.26 -13.57 -6.21
CA THR A 220 -13.04 -14.38 -6.14
C THR A 220 -12.09 -13.82 -5.08
N GLN A 221 -11.49 -14.70 -4.29
CA GLN A 221 -10.39 -14.35 -3.40
C GLN A 221 -9.10 -14.23 -4.21
N CYS A 222 -8.22 -13.30 -3.81
CA CYS A 222 -6.93 -13.15 -4.46
C CYS A 222 -6.04 -14.38 -4.19
N PRO A 223 -5.55 -15.09 -5.22
CA PRO A 223 -4.74 -16.30 -5.04
C PRO A 223 -3.37 -16.05 -4.40
N GLY A 224 -2.94 -14.78 -4.30
CA GLY A 224 -1.66 -14.42 -3.71
C GLY A 224 -1.72 -13.96 -2.25
N VAL A 225 -2.89 -13.94 -1.60
CA VAL A 225 -3.02 -13.63 -0.17
C VAL A 225 -3.34 -14.92 0.57
N LYS A 226 -2.50 -15.33 1.52
CA LYS A 226 -2.83 -16.45 2.41
C LYS A 226 -4.02 -16.03 3.27
N SER A 227 -5.10 -16.81 3.26
CA SER A 227 -6.17 -16.62 4.24
C SER A 227 -5.58 -16.70 5.64
N PRO A 228 -6.01 -15.87 6.62
CA PRO A 228 -5.72 -16.17 8.02
C PRO A 228 -6.19 -17.60 8.31
N PRO A 229 -5.46 -18.39 9.11
CA PRO A 229 -5.84 -19.78 9.37
C PRO A 229 -7.27 -19.81 9.92
N SER A 230 -8.21 -20.30 9.12
CA SER A 230 -9.58 -20.52 9.54
C SER A 230 -9.55 -21.59 10.63
N CYS A 231 -9.89 -21.18 11.85
CA CYS A 231 -10.18 -22.08 12.96
C CYS A 231 -11.20 -23.15 12.48
N PRO A 232 -10.95 -24.46 12.66
CA PRO A 232 -11.91 -25.48 12.22
C PRO A 232 -13.09 -25.52 13.20
N THR A 233 -14.17 -24.80 12.89
CA THR A 233 -15.42 -24.88 13.68
C THR A 233 -16.37 -25.92 13.08
N ALA A 234 -16.60 -26.97 13.88
CA ALA A 234 -17.80 -27.78 14.02
C ALA A 234 -18.41 -28.47 12.77
N ALA A 235 -18.12 -29.77 12.62
CA ALA A 235 -19.02 -30.69 11.95
C ALA A 235 -20.14 -31.10 12.93
N LEU A 236 -21.30 -30.46 12.83
CA LEU A 236 -22.57 -31.02 13.34
C LEU A 236 -23.04 -32.08 12.34
N GLN A 237 -22.91 -33.35 12.69
CA GLN A 237 -23.53 -34.45 11.95
C GLN A 237 -25.04 -34.45 12.24
N VAL A 238 -25.84 -34.22 11.20
CA VAL A 238 -27.26 -34.59 11.18
C VAL A 238 -27.34 -35.97 10.52
N SER A 239 -27.43 -37.03 11.33
CA SER A 239 -27.75 -38.37 10.84
C SER A 239 -29.27 -38.53 10.75
N SER A 240 -29.73 -38.69 9.51
CA SER A 240 -31.11 -38.90 9.10
C SER A 240 -31.66 -40.26 9.54
N LEU A 241 -32.97 -40.27 9.78
CA LEU A 241 -33.85 -41.40 10.08
C LEU A 241 -33.58 -42.67 9.26
N ARG A 242 -33.51 -43.82 9.96
CA ARG A 242 -34.21 -45.07 9.67
C ARG A 242 -34.35 -45.89 10.95
#